data_AF-A0A0R2CMW1-F1
#
_entry.id   AF-A0A0R2CMW1-F1
#
_cell.length_a   1.000
_cell.length_b   1.000
_cell.length_c   1.000
_cell.angle_alpha   90.00
_cell.angle_beta   90.00
_cell.angle_gamma   90.00
#
_symmetry.space_group_name_H-M   'P 1'
#
loop_
_entity.id
_entity.type
_entity.pdbx_description
1 polymer ?
#
loop_
_entity_poly.entity_id
_entity_poly.type
_entity_poly.pdbx_seq_one_letter_code
_entity_poly.pdbx_strand_id
1 'polypeptide(L)'
;MLMEIWGSNQQLAKAFDLELDYLKQPAARVAMSNQGLYNGFIGVGLLIARYFLPTNSQAIVCLLFTGFVVVAAIWGSVTAKNFKILFVQGFPALIATLLLLS
;
A
#
# COMPACT_ATOMS: atom_id res chain seq x y z
N MET A 1 -5.88 -1.65 2.71
CA MET A 1 -5.99 -1.99 4.14
C MET A 1 -7.20 -2.86 4.47
N LEU A 2 -8.44 -2.35 4.35
CA LEU A 2 -9.62 -3.03 4.91
C LEU A 2 -9.89 -4.39 4.26
N MET A 3 -9.67 -4.50 2.95
CA MET A 3 -9.83 -5.76 2.22
C MET A 3 -8.81 -6.80 2.69
N GLU A 4 -7.57 -6.40 2.93
CA GLU A 4 -6.48 -7.29 3.34
C GLU A 4 -6.69 -7.85 4.75
N ILE A 5 -7.35 -7.09 5.63
CA ILE A 5 -7.64 -7.49 7.02
C ILE A 5 -8.96 -8.29 7.09
N TRP A 6 -10.03 -7.78 6.48
CA TRP A 6 -11.40 -8.29 6.68
C TRP A 6 -12.03 -8.93 5.44
N GLY A 7 -11.36 -8.85 4.28
CA GLY A 7 -11.89 -9.39 3.02
C GLY A 7 -11.88 -10.90 2.97
N SER A 8 -12.86 -11.46 2.27
CA SER A 8 -12.96 -12.90 2.04
C SER A 8 -11.79 -13.41 1.19
N ASN A 9 -11.48 -14.70 1.31
CA ASN A 9 -10.42 -15.32 0.51
C ASN A 9 -10.67 -15.18 -1.01
N GLN A 10 -11.93 -15.16 -1.44
CA GLN A 10 -12.29 -14.94 -2.85
C GLN A 10 -11.97 -13.51 -3.31
N GLN A 11 -12.28 -12.51 -2.48
CA GLN A 11 -11.99 -11.10 -2.81
C GLN A 11 -10.48 -10.88 -2.94
N LEU A 12 -9.70 -11.50 -2.06
CA LEU A 12 -8.26 -11.32 -2.03
C LEU A 12 -7.53 -12.10 -3.11
N ALA A 13 -7.96 -13.32 -3.39
CA ALA A 13 -7.50 -14.08 -4.55
C ALA A 13 -7.63 -13.23 -5.82
N LYS A 14 -8.80 -12.62 -6.03
CA LYS A 14 -9.07 -11.77 -7.18
C LYS A 14 -8.27 -10.46 -7.19
N ALA A 15 -8.10 -9.83 -6.03
CA ALA A 15 -7.43 -8.53 -5.95
C ALA A 15 -5.91 -8.64 -6.11
N PHE A 16 -5.31 -9.65 -5.48
CA PHE A 16 -3.86 -9.86 -5.39
C PHE A 16 -3.33 -10.92 -6.36
N ASP A 17 -4.20 -11.52 -7.18
CA ASP A 17 -3.85 -12.59 -8.13
C ASP A 17 -3.22 -13.79 -7.42
N LEU A 18 -3.86 -14.23 -6.34
CA LEU A 18 -3.41 -15.33 -5.49
C LEU A 18 -4.30 -16.56 -5.69
N GLU A 19 -3.71 -17.75 -5.54
CA GLU A 19 -4.48 -18.99 -5.50
C GLU A 19 -5.37 -19.05 -4.25
N LEU A 20 -6.61 -19.50 -4.42
CA LEU A 20 -7.57 -19.59 -3.31
C LEU A 20 -7.09 -20.55 -2.21
N ASP A 21 -6.44 -21.65 -2.60
CA ASP A 21 -5.91 -22.65 -1.66
C ASP A 21 -4.72 -22.13 -0.84
N TYR A 22 -3.91 -21.22 -1.41
CA TYR A 22 -2.89 -20.51 -0.64
C TYR A 22 -3.51 -19.68 0.49
N LEU A 23 -4.60 -18.96 0.21
CA LEU A 23 -5.30 -18.13 1.21
C LEU A 23 -6.07 -18.94 2.26
N LYS A 24 -6.27 -20.25 2.07
CA LYS A 24 -6.79 -21.14 3.12
C LYS A 24 -5.74 -21.44 4.19
N GLN A 25 -4.44 -21.24 3.90
CA GLN A 25 -3.38 -21.41 4.88
C GLN A 25 -3.45 -20.30 5.94
N PRO A 26 -3.51 -20.61 7.25
CA PRO A 26 -3.58 -19.59 8.29
C PRO A 26 -2.43 -18.58 8.24
N ALA A 27 -1.21 -19.04 7.91
CA ALA A 27 -0.04 -18.17 7.80
C ALA A 27 -0.17 -17.14 6.66
N ALA A 28 -0.68 -17.54 5.49
CA ALA A 28 -0.95 -16.63 4.38
C ALA A 28 -2.01 -15.58 4.78
N ARG A 29 -3.02 -16.01 5.53
CA ARG A 29 -4.08 -15.14 6.01
C ARG A 29 -3.57 -14.07 6.98
N VAL A 30 -2.71 -14.46 7.91
CA VAL A 30 -2.04 -13.55 8.84
C VAL A 30 -1.10 -12.59 8.11
N ALA A 31 -0.32 -13.09 7.14
CA ALA A 31 0.57 -12.25 6.33
C ALA A 31 -0.20 -11.15 5.58
N MET A 32 -1.33 -11.50 4.95
CA MET A 32 -2.20 -10.52 4.29
C MET A 32 -2.79 -9.51 5.27
N SER A 33 -3.22 -9.96 6.45
CA SER A 33 -3.72 -9.06 7.50
C SER A 33 -2.66 -8.03 7.92
N ASN A 34 -1.43 -8.48 8.14
CA ASN A 34 -0.30 -7.62 8.47
C ASN A 34 0.02 -6.64 7.33
N GLN A 35 0.00 -7.09 6.08
CA GLN A 35 0.14 -6.22 4.91
C GLN A 35 -0.92 -5.11 4.90
N GLY A 36 -2.17 -5.47 5.22
CA GLY A 36 -3.26 -4.51 5.38
C GLY A 36 -2.99 -3.47 6.45
N LEU A 37 -2.54 -3.91 7.63
CA LEU A 37 -2.24 -3.03 8.76
C LEU A 37 -1.09 -2.06 8.45
N TYR A 38 0.00 -2.52 7.83
CA TYR A 38 1.11 -1.66 7.40
C TYR A 38 0.67 -0.61 6.39
N ASN A 39 -0.15 -1.00 5.40
CA ASN A 39 -0.76 -0.05 4.46
C ASN A 39 -1.65 0.97 5.21
N GLY A 40 -2.31 0.54 6.28
CA GLY A 40 -3.06 1.40 7.20
C GLY A 40 -2.20 2.44 7.89
N PHE A 41 -1.04 2.05 8.43
CA PHE A 41 -0.10 2.98 9.07
C PHE A 41 0.39 4.05 8.10
N ILE A 42 0.66 3.70 6.84
CA ILE A 42 1.00 4.68 5.80
C ILE A 42 -0.16 5.66 5.57
N GLY A 43 -1.39 5.15 5.42
CA GLY A 43 -2.56 5.98 5.19
C GLY A 43 -2.84 6.95 6.35
N VAL A 44 -2.79 6.46 7.59
CA VAL A 44 -2.93 7.30 8.79
C VAL A 44 -1.79 8.30 8.89
N GLY A 45 -0.55 7.88 8.62
CA GLY A 45 0.63 8.75 8.60
C GLY A 45 0.48 9.90 7.60
N LEU A 46 -0.04 9.64 6.41
CA LEU A 46 -0.33 10.66 5.39
C LEU A 46 -1.42 11.65 5.85
N LEU A 47 -2.50 11.16 6.48
CA LEU A 47 -3.56 12.02 7.00
C LEU A 47 -3.04 12.91 8.14
N ILE A 48 -2.26 12.34 9.07
CA ILE A 48 -1.62 13.10 10.15
C ILE A 48 -0.67 14.15 9.55
N ALA A 49 0.18 13.75 8.60
CA ALA A 49 1.12 14.64 7.94
C ALA A 49 0.42 15.82 7.27
N ARG A 50 -0.69 15.57 6.55
CA ARG A 50 -1.37 16.62 5.79
C ARG A 50 -2.20 17.57 6.65
N TYR A 51 -2.85 17.06 7.70
CA TYR A 51 -3.87 17.82 8.43
C TYR A 51 -3.46 18.27 9.83
N PHE A 52 -2.44 17.64 10.43
CA PHE A 52 -2.09 17.87 11.83
C PHE A 52 -0.65 18.32 12.05
N LEU A 53 0.26 18.15 11.07
CA LEU A 53 1.62 18.67 11.19
C LEU A 53 1.71 20.16 10.77
N PRO A 54 2.69 20.91 11.33
CA PRO A 54 3.00 22.27 10.89
C PRO A 54 3.31 22.35 9.40
N THR A 55 2.90 23.44 8.74
CA THR A 55 2.97 23.62 7.27
C THR A 55 4.36 23.33 6.69
N ASN A 56 5.43 23.73 7.37
CA ASN A 56 6.81 23.51 6.95
C ASN A 56 7.25 22.03 6.97
N SER A 57 6.54 21.16 7.70
CA SER A 57 6.84 19.73 7.81
C SER A 57 5.89 18.84 7.01
N GLN A 58 4.75 19.35 6.53
CA GLN A 58 3.75 18.53 5.84
C GLN A 58 4.32 17.90 4.56
N ALA A 59 4.94 18.70 3.70
CA ALA A 59 5.43 18.25 2.40
C ALA A 59 6.50 17.15 2.55
N ILE A 60 7.49 17.35 3.43
CA ILE A 60 8.59 16.38 3.60
C ILE A 60 8.10 15.04 4.15
N VAL A 61 7.14 15.04 5.08
CA VAL A 61 6.59 13.80 5.65
C VAL A 61 5.65 13.12 4.66
N CYS A 62 4.83 13.87 3.91
CA CYS A 62 4.02 13.30 2.83
C CYS A 62 4.90 12.66 1.75
N LEU A 63 5.97 13.34 1.33
CA LEU A 63 6.95 12.80 0.37
C LEU A 63 7.63 11.52 0.87
N LEU A 64 7.94 11.45 2.16
CA LEU A 64 8.50 10.23 2.77
C LEU A 64 7.53 9.05 2.62
N PHE A 65 6.27 9.22 3.00
CA PHE A 65 5.27 8.15 2.92
C PHE A 65 4.91 7.78 1.48
N THR A 66 4.72 8.75 0.57
CA THR A 66 4.46 8.43 -0.84
C THR A 66 5.68 7.78 -1.49
N GLY A 67 6.89 8.18 -1.10
CA GLY A 67 8.14 7.54 -1.50
C GLY A 67 8.22 6.07 -1.06
N PHE A 68 7.82 5.76 0.18
CA PHE A 68 7.72 4.37 0.65
C PHE A 68 6.76 3.54 -0.21
N VAL A 69 5.60 4.11 -0.59
CA VAL A 69 4.64 3.41 -1.46
C VAL A 69 5.23 3.19 -2.86
N VAL A 70 5.93 4.17 -3.43
CA VAL A 70 6.61 4.01 -4.74
C VAL A 70 7.64 2.88 -4.69
N VAL A 71 8.52 2.88 -3.68
CA VAL A 71 9.55 1.84 -3.50
C VAL A 71 8.90 0.47 -3.30
N ALA A 72 7.88 0.38 -2.45
CA ALA A 72 7.15 -0.87 -2.21
C ALA A 72 6.44 -1.39 -3.48
N ALA A 73 5.88 -0.50 -4.29
CA ALA A 73 5.24 -0.88 -5.55
C ALA A 73 6.24 -1.41 -6.58
N ILE A 74 7.42 -0.77 -6.69
CA ILE A 74 8.51 -1.26 -7.55
C ILE A 74 8.96 -2.63 -7.08
N TRP A 75 9.31 -2.76 -5.80
CA TRP A 75 9.78 -4.02 -5.22
C TRP A 75 8.74 -5.14 -5.35
N GLY A 76 7.48 -4.84 -5.02
CA GLY A 76 6.37 -5.78 -5.11
C GLY A 76 6.10 -6.23 -6.54
N SER A 77 6.17 -5.32 -7.53
CA SER A 77 5.98 -5.69 -8.93
C SER A 77 7.04 -6.67 -9.45
N VAL A 78 8.29 -6.51 -9.02
CA VAL A 78 9.41 -7.38 -9.40
C VAL A 78 9.31 -8.73 -8.67
N THR A 79 9.12 -8.71 -7.35
CA THR A 79 9.13 -9.93 -6.54
C THR A 79 7.88 -10.79 -6.73
N ALA A 80 6.71 -10.20 -6.86
CA ALA A 80 5.47 -10.91 -7.17
C ALA A 80 5.27 -11.16 -8.68
N LYS A 81 6.19 -10.68 -9.54
CA LYS A 81 6.07 -10.70 -11.00
C LYS A 81 4.72 -10.18 -11.51
N ASN A 82 4.16 -9.20 -10.80
CA ASN A 82 2.83 -8.65 -11.07
C ASN A 82 2.90 -7.14 -11.30
N PHE A 83 2.99 -6.73 -12.56
CA PHE A 83 3.06 -5.32 -12.97
C PHE A 83 1.79 -4.53 -12.64
N LYS A 84 0.65 -5.18 -12.38
CA LYS A 84 -0.58 -4.51 -11.91
C LYS A 84 -0.34 -3.72 -10.62
N ILE A 85 0.63 -4.14 -9.80
CA ILE A 85 1.03 -3.44 -8.58
C ILE A 85 1.54 -2.02 -8.89
N LEU A 86 2.31 -1.84 -9.98
CA LEU A 86 2.75 -0.50 -10.40
C LEU A 86 1.57 0.38 -10.78
N PHE A 87 0.55 -0.14 -11.46
CA PHE A 87 -0.60 0.65 -11.87
C PHE A 87 -1.54 0.99 -10.71
N VAL A 88 -1.77 0.04 -9.79
CA VAL A 88 -2.73 0.22 -8.70
C VAL A 88 -2.12 0.96 -7.49
N GLN A 89 -0.84 0.76 -7.21
CA GLN A 89 -0.16 1.38 -6.06
C GLN A 89 0.88 2.41 -6.49
N GLY A 90 1.77 2.03 -7.41
CA GLY A 90 2.92 2.86 -7.81
C GLY A 90 2.52 4.16 -8.52
N PHE A 91 1.60 4.09 -9.48
CA PHE A 91 1.19 5.22 -10.31
C PHE A 91 0.45 6.30 -9.49
N PRO A 92 -0.55 5.98 -8.66
CA PRO A 92 -1.13 6.97 -7.76
C PRO A 92 -0.12 7.60 -6.80
N ALA A 93 0.79 6.79 -6.23
CA ALA A 93 1.81 7.29 -5.32
C ALA A 93 2.83 8.20 -6.02
N LEU A 94 3.21 7.87 -7.26
CA LEU A 94 4.09 8.69 -8.08
C LEU A 94 3.43 10.03 -8.41
N ILE A 95 2.16 10.04 -8.83
CA ILE A 95 1.41 11.29 -9.07
C ILE A 95 1.38 12.14 -7.80
N ALA A 96 1.02 11.55 -6.66
CA ALA A 96 0.99 12.26 -5.39
C ALA A 96 2.37 12.84 -5.03
N THR A 97 3.45 12.08 -5.28
CA THR A 97 4.83 12.53 -5.05
C THR A 97 5.18 13.72 -5.94
N LEU A 98 4.85 13.68 -7.24
CA LEU A 98 5.12 14.78 -8.17
C LEU A 98 4.32 16.05 -7.81
N LEU A 99 3.06 15.91 -7.39
CA LEU A 99 2.23 17.04 -6.94
C LEU A 99 2.72 17.68 -5.63
N LEU A 100 3.45 16.95 -4.80
CA LEU A 100 4.06 17.49 -3.58
C LEU A 100 5.39 18.20 -3.85
N LEU A 101 6.00 17.98 -5.02
CA LEU A 101 7.25 18.62 -5.45
C LEU A 101 7.02 19.87 -6.31
N SER A 102 5.79 20.08 -6.81
CA SER A 102 5.38 21.26 -7.57
C SER A 102 4.99 22.41 -6.64
#